data_AF-A0A7R8ZEL0-F1
#
_entry.id   AF-A0A7R8ZEL0-F1
#
_cell.length_a   1.000
_cell.length_b   1.000
_cell.length_c   1.000
_cell.angle_alpha   90.00
_cell.angle_beta   90.00
_cell.angle_gamma   90.00
#
_symmetry.space_group_name_H-M   'P 1'
#
loop_
_entity.id
_entity.type
_entity.pdbx_description
1 polymer ?
#
loop_
_entity_poly.entity_id
_entity_poly.type
_entity_poly.pdbx_seq_one_letter_code
_entity_poly.pdbx_strand_id
1 'polypeptide(L)' 'MKKKKWAVDPDKPIGWIIEFIRKYLKLDPADSLFLYVNQSFAPSPDQIVRNLYDCYGTDGKLILHYCKSQAWG' A
#
# COMPACT_ATOMS: atom_id res chain seq x y z
N MET A 1 -12.25 4.01 -4.23
CA MET A 1 -12.69 2.65 -3.84
C MET A 1 -13.94 2.70 -2.96
N LYS A 2 -14.88 1.74 -3.11
CA LYS A 2 -16.07 1.61 -2.25
C LYS A 2 -15.72 1.03 -0.86
N LYS A 3 -14.81 0.06 -0.77
CA LYS A 3 -14.23 -0.44 0.49
C LYS A 3 -12.82 0.11 0.67
N LYS A 4 -12.55 0.71 1.84
CA LYS A 4 -11.27 1.40 2.14
C LYS A 4 -10.48 0.82 3.33
N LYS A 5 -11.06 -0.13 4.08
CA LYS A 5 -10.42 -0.79 5.22
C LYS A 5 -10.39 -2.30 4.99
N TRP A 6 -9.26 -2.92 5.27
CA TRP A 6 -9.00 -4.34 5.01
C TRP A 6 -8.26 -4.94 6.21
N ALA A 7 -8.57 -6.19 6.54
CA ALA A 7 -7.69 -7.01 7.35
C ALA A 7 -6.66 -7.63 6.41
N VAL A 8 -5.38 -7.49 6.76
CA VAL A 8 -4.25 -7.99 5.98
C VAL A 8 -3.40 -8.84 6.90
N ASP A 9 -2.91 -9.96 6.38
CA ASP A 9 -1.93 -10.79 7.06
C ASP A 9 -0.63 -9.98 7.28
N PRO A 10 -0.20 -9.79 8.53
CA PRO A 10 0.94 -8.92 8.86
C PRO A 10 2.26 -9.43 8.29
N ASP A 11 2.37 -10.72 7.97
CA ASP A 11 3.60 -11.33 7.44
C ASP A 11 3.69 -11.23 5.92
N LYS A 12 2.73 -10.60 5.26
CA LYS A 12 2.78 -10.34 3.82
C LYS A 12 3.72 -9.16 3.50
N PRO A 13 4.40 -9.21 2.35
CA PRO A 13 5.12 -8.07 1.83
C PRO A 13 4.18 -7.03 1.22
N ILE A 14 4.60 -5.77 1.16
CA ILE A 14 3.83 -4.67 0.57
C ILE A 14 3.52 -4.92 -0.92
N GLY A 15 4.40 -5.60 -1.64
CA GLY A 15 4.17 -6.00 -3.03
C GLY A 15 2.89 -6.81 -3.20
N TRP A 16 2.50 -7.60 -2.20
CA TRP A 16 1.22 -8.31 -2.21
C TRP A 16 0.02 -7.35 -2.16
N ILE A 17 0.12 -6.28 -1.36
CA ILE A 17 -0.91 -5.23 -1.29
C ILE A 17 -0.98 -4.45 -2.61
N ILE A 18 0.17 -4.14 -3.23
CA ILE A 18 0.23 -3.46 -4.54
C ILE A 18 -0.55 -4.28 -5.57
N GLU A 19 -0.25 -5.57 -5.69
CA GLU A 19 -0.92 -6.47 -6.62
C GLU A 19 -2.42 -6.65 -6.30
N PHE A 20 -2.77 -6.71 -5.02
CA PHE A 20 -4.16 -6.75 -4.59
C PHE A 20 -4.93 -5.50 -5.05
N ILE A 21 -4.36 -4.30 -4.84
CA ILE A 21 -4.98 -3.04 -5.24
C ILE A 21 -5.08 -2.93 -6.77
N ARG A 22 -4.04 -3.34 -7.50
CA ARG A 22 -4.07 -3.39 -8.98
C ARG A 22 -5.25 -4.22 -9.49
N LYS A 23 -5.40 -5.44 -8.98
CA LYS A 23 -6.51 -6.34 -9.34
C LYS A 23 -7.86 -5.77 -8.93
N TYR A 24 -7.97 -5.20 -7.74
CA TYR A 24 -9.21 -4.61 -7.24
C TYR A 24 -9.67 -3.41 -8.07
N LEU A 25 -8.73 -2.57 -8.50
CA LEU A 25 -8.98 -1.40 -9.35
C LEU A 25 -9.09 -1.76 -10.83
N LYS A 26 -8.81 -3.01 -11.22
CA LYS A 26 -8.77 -3.48 -12.62
C LYS A 26 -7.83 -2.64 -13.47
N LEU A 27 -6.63 -2.38 -12.95
CA LEU A 27 -5.60 -1.64 -13.69
C LEU A 27 -4.99 -2.50 -14.80
N ASP A 28 -4.72 -1.88 -15.93
CA ASP A 28 -4.00 -2.52 -17.03
C ASP A 28 -2.52 -2.78 -16.64
N PRO A 29 -1.84 -3.74 -17.27
CA PRO A 29 -0.43 -4.01 -17.00
C PRO A 29 0.50 -2.80 -17.22
N ALA A 30 0.11 -1.90 -18.13
CA ALA A 30 0.82 -0.66 -18.42
C ALA A 30 0.58 0.45 -17.37
N ASP A 31 -0.47 0.32 -16.55
CA ASP A 31 -0.79 1.32 -15.54
C ASP A 31 0.19 1.23 -14.36
N SER A 32 0.76 2.38 -14.01
CA SER A 32 1.57 2.52 -12.80
C SER A 32 0.68 2.63 -11.55
N LEU A 33 1.16 2.07 -10.44
CA LEU A 33 0.53 2.21 -9.13
C LEU A 33 1.62 2.36 -8.07
N PHE A 34 1.59 3.49 -7.36
CA PHE A 34 2.48 3.80 -6.26
C PHE A 34 1.71 3.80 -4.96
N LEU A 35 2.31 3.25 -3.90
CA LEU A 35 1.80 3.32 -2.54
C LEU A 35 2.70 4.20 -1.70
N TYR A 36 2.11 4.94 -0.76
CA TYR A 36 2.82 5.83 0.15
C TYR A 36 2.36 5.64 1.58
N VAL A 37 3.32 5.59 2.49
CA VAL A 37 3.10 5.63 3.94
C VAL A 37 3.20 7.09 4.38
N ASN A 38 2.28 7.53 5.24
CA ASN A 38 2.24 8.90 5.79
C ASN A 38 2.34 10.04 4.76
N GLN A 39 1.97 9.81 3.50
CA GLN A 39 2.07 10.78 2.40
C GLN A 39 3.50 11.33 2.20
N SER A 40 4.52 10.54 2.51
CA SER A 40 5.91 11.00 2.45
C SER A 40 6.81 10.13 1.60
N PHE A 41 6.77 8.80 1.77
CA PHE A 41 7.66 7.89 1.06
C PHE A 41 6.93 6.66 0.53
N ALA A 42 7.47 6.09 -0.54
CA ALA A 42 7.02 4.82 -1.10
C ALA A 42 7.81 3.66 -0.46
N PRO A 43 7.17 2.76 0.32
CA PRO A 43 7.84 1.60 0.88
C PRO A 43 8.31 0.64 -0.21
N SER A 44 9.40 -0.07 0.04
CA SER A 44 9.90 -1.08 -0.89
C SER A 44 8.94 -2.29 -0.95
N PRO A 45 8.69 -2.90 -2.13
CA PRO A 45 7.71 -3.99 -2.26
C PRO A 45 8.01 -5.24 -1.43
N ASP A 46 9.25 -5.45 -1.02
CA ASP A 46 9.71 -6.54 -0.16
C ASP A 46 9.52 -6.28 1.34
N GLN A 47 9.22 -5.03 1.75
CA GLN A 47 8.98 -4.70 3.14
C GLN A 47 7.74 -5.42 3.69
N ILE A 48 7.85 -5.95 4.89
CA ILE A 48 6.78 -6.64 5.60
C ILE A 48 5.79 -5.62 6.19
N VAL A 49 4.49 -5.92 6.04
CA VAL A 49 3.40 -5.06 6.53
C VAL A 49 3.50 -4.81 8.03
N ARG A 50 3.84 -5.84 8.82
CA ARG A 50 4.05 -5.70 10.28
C ARG A 50 5.06 -4.62 10.62
N ASN A 51 6.21 -4.61 9.96
CA ASN A 51 7.27 -3.64 10.25
C ASN A 51 6.79 -2.20 9.98
N LEU A 52 6.05 -1.99 8.89
CA LEU A 52 5.48 -0.68 8.58
C LEU A 52 4.36 -0.29 9.55
N TYR A 53 3.56 -1.25 10.00
CA TYR A 53 2.54 -1.02 11.02
C TYR A 53 3.17 -0.64 12.36
N ASP A 54 4.22 -1.33 12.80
CA ASP A 54 4.88 -1.06 14.07
C ASP A 54 5.56 0.32 14.08
N CYS A 55 6.09 0.78 12.94
CA CYS A 55 6.74 2.09 12.84
C CYS A 55 5.80 3.25 12.52
N TYR A 56 4.74 3.02 11.72
CA TYR A 56 3.91 4.09 11.15
C TYR A 56 2.40 3.88 11.33
N GLY A 57 2.00 2.85 12.07
CA GLY A 57 0.60 2.61 12.43
C GLY A 57 0.04 3.72 13.31
N THR A 58 -1.23 4.03 13.10
CA THR A 58 -1.98 5.02 13.89
C THR A 58 -3.41 4.55 14.08
N ASP A 59 -4.02 4.81 15.24
CA ASP A 59 -5.38 4.39 15.58
C ASP A 59 -5.67 2.89 15.30
N GLY A 60 -4.69 2.02 15.58
CA GLY A 60 -4.81 0.58 15.36
C GLY A 60 -4.86 0.16 13.88
N LYS A 61 -4.42 1.00 12.94
CA LYS A 61 -4.39 0.72 11.49
C LYS A 61 -3.12 1.29 10.84
N LEU A 62 -2.68 0.67 9.75
CA LEU A 62 -1.71 1.27 8.83
C LEU A 62 -2.47 2.01 7.72
N ILE A 63 -2.13 3.27 7.47
CA ILE A 63 -2.74 4.08 6.40
C ILE A 63 -1.80 4.10 5.20
N LEU A 64 -2.28 3.59 4.07
CA LEU A 64 -1.59 3.64 2.79
C LEU A 64 -2.35 4.53 1.81
N HIS A 65 -1.63 5.44 1.16
CA HIS A 65 -2.13 6.28 0.09
C HIS A 65 -1.69 5.70 -1.25
N TYR A 66 -2.54 5.75 -2.27
CA TYR A 66 -2.18 5.25 -3.59
C TYR A 66 -2.31 6.34 -4.65
N CYS A 67 -1.44 6.30 -5.65
CA CYS A 67 -1.48 7.20 -6.80
C CYS A 67 -1.06 6.47 -8.08
N LYS A 68 -1.61 6.86 -9.23
CA LYS A 68 -1.19 6.31 -10.54
C LYS A 68 0.07 6.99 -11.08
N SER A 69 0.28 8.26 -10.75
CA SER A 69 1.50 8.99 -11.02
C SER A 69 2.39 9.02 -9.78
N GLN A 70 3.69 9.17 -9.99
CA GLN A 70 4.60 9.47 -8.88
C GLN A 70 4.21 10.82 -8.27
N ALA A 71 4.18 10.90 -6.94
CA ALA A 71 3.72 12.06 -6.20
C ALA A 71 4.76 12.54 -5.18
N TRP A 72 5.53 11.61 -4.61
CA TRP A 72 6.62 11.89 -3.68
C TRP A 72 7.83 11.01 -4.02
N GLY A 73 9.03 11.52 -3.79
CA GLY A 73 10.31 10.89 -4.12
C GLY A 73 11.38 11.33 -3.13
#